data_AF-A0A534ZWB1-F1
#
_entry.id   AF-A0A534ZWB1-F1
#
_cell.length_a   1.000
_cell.length_b   1.000
_cell.length_c   1.000
_cell.angle_alpha   90.00
_cell.angle_beta   90.00
_cell.angle_gamma   90.00
#
_symmetry.space_group_name_H-M   'P 1'
#
loop_
_entity.id
_entity.type
_entity.pdbx_description
1 polymer ?
#
loop_
_entity_poly.entity_id
_entity_poly.type
_entity_poly.pdbx_seq_one_letter_code
_entity_poly.pdbx_strand_id
1 'polypeptide(L)'
;MTNRRPLELTVNGRSRSIEVLAHHTLLDVLREDLGLTGTKECCLVGECGACTVLLDGHSVDSCLVLGVEADGASVTTVEGLAVDGRLSPVQRSFLETGAAQCGFCIPGQLVSAHALLTDAPHPTRAQVEEGLAGNLCRCAGYEQIIEAVLMAADAADADAIADDDLAARSARLRALGDRAATPDAELAPQ
;
A
#
# COMPACT_ATOMS: atom_id res chain seq x y z
N MET A 1 26.17 -26.16 7.23
CA MET A 1 25.41 -25.49 8.31
C MET A 1 24.51 -24.46 7.66
N THR A 2 23.20 -24.68 7.63
CA THR A 2 22.22 -23.70 7.17
C THR A 2 22.06 -22.64 8.27
N ASN A 3 22.65 -21.46 8.07
CA ASN A 3 22.60 -20.34 9.02
C ASN A 3 21.23 -19.63 8.92
N ARG A 4 20.17 -20.35 9.32
CA ARG A 4 18.82 -19.79 9.38
C ARG A 4 18.60 -19.08 10.72
N ARG A 5 17.81 -18.02 10.70
CA ARG A 5 17.45 -17.19 11.85
C ARG A 5 15.92 -17.06 11.89
N PRO A 6 15.29 -17.16 13.08
CA PRO A 6 13.89 -16.82 13.22
C PRO A 6 13.71 -15.32 12.94
N LEU A 7 12.58 -14.97 12.33
CA LEU A 7 12.18 -13.61 12.01
C LEU A 7 10.67 -13.49 12.21
N GLU A 8 10.27 -12.49 13.00
CA GLU A 8 8.87 -12.09 13.19
C GLU A 8 8.66 -10.73 12.54
N LEU A 9 7.64 -10.58 11.71
CA LEU A 9 7.31 -9.29 11.09
C LEU A 9 5.83 -9.23 10.70
N THR A 10 5.30 -8.03 10.50
CA THR A 10 3.97 -7.84 9.92
C THR A 10 4.11 -7.48 8.45
N VAL A 11 3.53 -8.27 7.54
CA VAL A 11 3.55 -7.96 6.10
C VAL A 11 2.14 -7.80 5.59
N ASN A 12 1.83 -6.62 5.02
CA ASN A 12 0.51 -6.26 4.52
C ASN A 12 -0.60 -6.50 5.56
N GLY A 13 -0.34 -6.05 6.80
CA GLY A 13 -1.26 -6.21 7.95
C GLY A 13 -1.34 -7.62 8.54
N ARG A 14 -0.53 -8.59 8.07
CA ARG A 14 -0.56 -9.98 8.54
C ARG A 14 0.75 -10.34 9.26
N SER A 15 0.64 -10.77 10.51
CA SER A 15 1.79 -11.29 11.27
C SER A 15 2.38 -12.53 10.58
N ARG A 16 3.70 -12.59 10.48
CA ARG A 16 4.48 -13.68 9.89
C ARG A 16 5.59 -14.08 10.85
N SER A 17 5.69 -15.40 11.08
CA SER A 17 6.76 -16.06 11.81
C SER A 17 7.42 -17.01 10.83
N ILE A 18 8.67 -16.74 10.45
CA ILE A 18 9.41 -17.54 9.46
C ILE A 18 10.87 -17.71 9.89
N GLU A 19 11.54 -18.72 9.35
CA GLU A 19 13.00 -18.78 9.39
C GLU A 19 13.56 -18.27 8.06
N VAL A 20 14.62 -17.45 8.09
CA VAL A 20 15.27 -16.89 6.90
C VAL A 20 16.78 -17.12 6.95
N LEU A 21 17.47 -17.09 5.80
CA LEU A 21 18.94 -17.12 5.82
C LEU A 21 19.48 -15.76 6.29
N ALA A 22 20.52 -15.76 7.13
CA ALA A 22 21.04 -14.52 7.73
C ALA A 22 21.55 -13.47 6.71
N HIS A 23 21.81 -13.86 5.46
CA HIS A 23 22.27 -12.98 4.39
C HIS A 23 21.16 -12.61 3.39
N HIS A 24 19.95 -13.15 3.54
CA HIS A 24 18.82 -12.72 2.74
C HIS A 24 18.54 -11.24 3.02
N THR A 25 18.39 -10.49 1.94
CA THR A 25 17.83 -9.13 1.99
C THR A 25 16.33 -9.20 2.28
N LEU A 26 15.72 -8.07 2.64
CA LEU A 26 14.27 -7.98 2.79
C LEU A 26 13.57 -8.32 1.46
N LEU A 27 14.19 -7.98 0.32
CA LEU A 27 13.71 -8.39 -1.00
C LEU A 27 13.64 -9.91 -1.16
N ASP A 28 14.70 -10.63 -0.77
CA ASP A 28 14.75 -12.09 -0.82
C ASP A 28 13.68 -12.71 0.09
N VAL A 29 13.53 -12.17 1.31
CA VAL A 29 12.51 -12.63 2.26
C VAL A 29 11.10 -12.47 1.68
N LEU A 30 10.80 -11.31 1.09
CA LEU A 30 9.48 -11.06 0.51
C LEU A 30 9.20 -11.99 -0.67
N ARG A 31 10.15 -12.13 -1.59
CA ARG A 31 9.94 -12.85 -2.85
C ARG A 31 10.05 -14.36 -2.71
N GLU A 32 11.12 -14.83 -2.07
CA GLU A 32 11.51 -16.24 -2.07
C GLU A 32 10.97 -16.98 -0.85
N ASP A 33 11.06 -16.37 0.35
CA ASP A 33 10.56 -17.00 1.57
C ASP A 33 9.03 -16.83 1.75
N LEU A 34 8.46 -15.68 1.34
CA LEU A 34 7.02 -15.37 1.49
C LEU A 34 6.20 -15.45 0.20
N GLY A 35 6.82 -15.55 -0.98
CA GLY A 35 6.12 -15.64 -2.27
C GLY A 35 5.46 -14.35 -2.75
N LEU A 36 5.74 -13.21 -2.12
CA LEU A 36 5.23 -11.88 -2.49
C LEU A 36 6.09 -11.29 -3.62
N THR A 37 5.82 -11.78 -4.82
CA THR A 37 6.62 -11.50 -6.03
C THR A 37 6.30 -10.16 -6.69
N GLY A 38 5.39 -9.36 -6.11
CA GLY A 38 5.06 -8.01 -6.52
C GLY A 38 6.27 -7.08 -6.46
N THR A 39 7.03 -7.11 -5.37
CA THR A 39 8.33 -6.41 -5.27
C THR A 39 9.34 -7.06 -6.23
N LYS A 40 10.09 -6.25 -6.99
CA LYS A 40 10.95 -6.74 -8.07
C LYS A 40 12.44 -6.65 -7.75
N GLU A 41 13.15 -7.69 -8.13
CA GLU A 41 14.61 -7.70 -8.20
C GLU A 41 15.06 -7.13 -9.54
N CYS A 42 16.00 -6.18 -9.52
CA CYS A 42 16.47 -5.52 -10.75
C CYS A 42 17.96 -5.16 -10.68
N CYS A 43 18.32 -4.07 -9.99
CA CYS A 43 19.70 -3.58 -9.96
C CYS A 43 20.51 -4.12 -8.75
N LEU A 44 19.84 -4.43 -7.64
CA LEU A 44 20.45 -4.87 -6.37
C LEU A 44 21.50 -3.91 -5.76
N VAL A 45 21.46 -2.64 -6.16
CA VAL A 45 22.39 -1.60 -5.68
C VAL A 45 21.69 -0.31 -5.22
N GLY A 46 20.35 -0.34 -5.09
CA GLY A 46 19.56 0.79 -4.60
C GLY A 46 19.44 2.00 -5.52
N GLU A 47 19.44 1.76 -6.84
CA GLU A 47 19.33 2.86 -7.83
C GLU A 47 17.98 2.87 -8.55
N CYS A 48 17.37 1.71 -8.78
CA CYS A 48 16.23 1.60 -9.69
C CYS A 48 14.84 1.75 -9.04
N GLY A 49 14.71 1.60 -7.73
CA GLY A 49 13.42 1.62 -7.00
C GLY A 49 12.43 0.47 -7.30
N ALA A 50 12.76 -0.47 -8.19
CA ALA A 50 11.83 -1.58 -8.50
C ALA A 50 11.53 -2.48 -7.29
N CYS A 51 12.39 -2.44 -6.27
CA CYS A 51 12.26 -3.14 -5.01
C CYS A 51 11.66 -2.29 -3.87
N THR A 52 11.12 -1.11 -4.15
CA THR A 52 10.62 -0.22 -3.09
C THR A 52 9.44 -0.84 -2.35
N VAL A 53 9.53 -0.80 -1.02
CA VAL A 53 8.49 -1.20 -0.06
C VAL A 53 8.39 -0.11 1.01
N LEU A 54 7.31 -0.11 1.81
CA LEU A 54 7.29 0.67 3.04
C LEU A 54 7.76 -0.21 4.19
N LEU A 55 8.76 0.25 4.93
CA LEU A 55 9.22 -0.33 6.19
C LEU A 55 8.90 0.67 7.30
N ASP A 56 8.00 0.28 8.20
CA ASP A 56 7.45 1.14 9.27
C ASP A 56 6.93 2.49 8.74
N GLY A 57 6.29 2.45 7.56
CA GLY A 57 5.71 3.62 6.90
C GLY A 57 6.68 4.41 6.01
N HIS A 58 7.98 4.09 6.04
CA HIS A 58 8.99 4.78 5.22
C HIS A 58 9.37 3.99 3.98
N SER A 59 9.45 4.65 2.83
CA SER A 59 9.94 4.03 1.60
C SER A 59 11.40 3.63 1.71
N VAL A 60 11.71 2.37 1.44
CA VAL A 60 13.08 1.83 1.41
C VAL A 60 13.29 0.92 0.20
N ASP A 61 14.53 0.86 -0.28
CA ASP A 61 14.94 -0.17 -1.22
C ASP A 61 15.18 -1.48 -0.48
N SER A 62 14.23 -2.41 -0.57
CA SER A 62 14.31 -3.69 0.17
C SER A 62 15.54 -4.55 -0.19
N CYS A 63 16.19 -4.29 -1.33
CA CYS A 63 17.45 -4.94 -1.69
C CYS A 63 18.66 -4.48 -0.85
N LEU A 64 18.56 -3.36 -0.13
CA LEU A 64 19.62 -2.80 0.72
C LEU A 64 19.35 -2.97 2.23
N VAL A 65 18.28 -3.66 2.60
CA VAL A 65 17.92 -3.98 3.99
C VAL A 65 18.11 -5.48 4.19
N LEU A 66 18.73 -5.92 5.27
CA LEU A 66 18.78 -7.35 5.58
C LEU A 66 17.43 -7.80 6.13
N GLY A 67 16.97 -8.99 5.74
CA GLY A 67 15.69 -9.53 6.22
C GLY A 67 15.65 -9.63 7.75
N VAL A 68 16.78 -9.97 8.37
CA VAL A 68 16.92 -10.04 9.84
C VAL A 68 16.87 -8.68 10.55
N GLU A 69 17.07 -7.56 9.84
CA GLU A 69 16.93 -6.21 10.40
C GLU A 69 15.46 -5.76 10.46
N ALA A 70 14.57 -6.42 9.72
CA ALA A 70 13.13 -6.16 9.72
C ALA A 70 12.37 -6.91 10.83
N ASP A 71 13.08 -7.50 11.80
CA ASP A 71 12.46 -8.19 12.93
C ASP A 71 11.63 -7.21 13.78
N GLY A 72 10.37 -7.56 14.01
CA GLY A 72 9.36 -6.74 14.67
C GLY A 72 8.75 -5.63 13.80
N ALA A 73 9.24 -5.41 12.59
CA ALA A 73 8.81 -4.30 11.74
C ALA A 73 7.49 -4.57 10.99
N SER A 74 6.87 -3.51 10.48
CA SER A 74 5.75 -3.57 9.55
C SER A 74 6.19 -3.27 8.13
N VAL A 75 5.90 -4.17 7.20
CA VAL A 75 6.23 -4.05 5.78
C VAL A 75 4.97 -3.98 4.94
N THR A 76 4.88 -2.96 4.08
CA THR A 76 3.82 -2.85 3.07
C THR A 76 4.43 -2.98 1.67
N THR A 77 3.95 -3.96 0.92
CA THR A 77 4.31 -4.19 -0.50
C THR A 77 3.17 -3.74 -1.41
N VAL A 78 3.36 -3.82 -2.73
CA VAL A 78 2.31 -3.47 -3.70
C VAL A 78 1.03 -4.31 -3.52
N GLU A 79 1.16 -5.57 -3.10
CA GLU A 79 0.04 -6.47 -2.81
C GLU A 79 -0.80 -5.99 -1.62
N GLY A 80 -0.21 -5.20 -0.71
CA GLY A 80 -0.88 -4.63 0.45
C GLY A 80 -1.62 -3.33 0.18
N LEU A 81 -1.46 -2.72 -1.00
CA LEU A 81 -2.14 -1.45 -1.33
C LEU A 81 -3.64 -1.63 -1.61
N ALA A 82 -4.06 -2.82 -2.06
CA ALA A 82 -5.47 -3.12 -2.27
C ALA A 82 -6.09 -3.67 -0.98
N VAL A 83 -7.26 -3.16 -0.60
CA VAL A 83 -7.98 -3.59 0.61
C VAL A 83 -9.30 -4.22 0.22
N ASP A 84 -9.56 -5.44 0.69
CA ASP A 84 -10.77 -6.22 0.40
C ASP A 84 -11.07 -6.35 -1.11
N GLY A 85 -10.02 -6.50 -1.92
CA GLY A 85 -10.12 -6.61 -3.39
C GLY A 85 -10.42 -5.29 -4.11
N ARG A 86 -10.52 -4.17 -3.38
CA ARG A 86 -10.64 -2.83 -3.95
C ARG A 86 -9.25 -2.25 -4.16
N LEU A 87 -8.99 -1.82 -5.39
CA LEU A 87 -7.77 -1.10 -5.74
C LEU A 87 -7.72 0.23 -4.99
N SER A 88 -6.53 0.56 -4.47
CA SER A 88 -6.25 1.90 -3.96
C SER A 88 -6.42 2.96 -5.05
N PRO A 89 -6.65 4.23 -4.69
CA PRO A 89 -6.71 5.33 -5.66
C PRO A 89 -5.51 5.34 -6.62
N VAL A 90 -4.29 5.17 -6.08
CA VAL A 90 -3.07 5.15 -6.91
C VAL A 90 -3.03 3.97 -7.89
N GLN A 91 -3.44 2.77 -7.48
CA GLN A 91 -3.52 1.62 -8.39
C GLN A 91 -4.54 1.85 -9.50
N ARG A 92 -5.70 2.43 -9.16
CA ARG A 92 -6.77 2.74 -10.13
C ARG A 92 -6.29 3.78 -11.15
N SER A 93 -5.70 4.87 -10.69
CA SER A 93 -5.20 5.93 -11.57
C SER A 93 -4.10 5.45 -12.51
N PHE A 94 -3.18 4.58 -12.06
CA PHE A 94 -2.17 4.00 -12.95
C PHE A 94 -2.77 3.15 -14.07
N LEU A 95 -3.89 2.46 -13.82
CA LEU A 95 -4.62 1.72 -14.85
C LEU A 95 -5.33 2.66 -15.82
N GLU A 96 -5.99 3.69 -15.30
CA GLU A 96 -6.80 4.62 -16.09
C GLU A 96 -5.96 5.52 -17.00
N THR A 97 -4.78 5.96 -16.56
CA THR A 97 -3.86 6.77 -17.38
C THR A 97 -2.96 5.93 -18.30
N GLY A 98 -2.98 4.60 -18.18
CA GLY A 98 -2.09 3.73 -18.94
C GLY A 98 -0.61 3.86 -18.53
N ALA A 99 -0.34 4.17 -17.26
CA ALA A 99 1.02 4.33 -16.73
C ALA A 99 1.85 3.02 -16.75
N ALA A 100 1.20 1.86 -16.90
CA ALA A 100 1.85 0.56 -16.96
C ALA A 100 2.00 0.04 -18.40
N GLN A 101 3.25 -0.09 -18.87
CA GLN A 101 3.58 -0.79 -20.11
C GLN A 101 4.06 -2.23 -19.84
N CYS A 102 5.37 -2.46 -19.71
CA CYS A 102 5.90 -3.79 -19.35
C CYS A 102 5.56 -4.19 -17.91
N GLY A 103 5.17 -3.22 -17.06
CA GLY A 103 4.76 -3.45 -15.68
C GLY A 103 5.88 -3.66 -14.68
N PHE A 104 7.15 -3.78 -15.10
CA PHE A 104 8.22 -4.22 -14.20
C PHE A 104 8.54 -3.21 -13.08
N CYS A 105 8.63 -1.92 -13.38
CA CYS A 105 8.89 -0.88 -12.37
C CYS A 105 7.63 -0.48 -11.56
N ILE A 106 6.44 -0.86 -12.03
CA ILE A 106 5.17 -0.33 -11.53
C ILE A 106 4.92 -0.67 -10.04
N PRO A 107 5.30 -1.85 -9.51
CA PRO A 107 5.21 -2.10 -8.08
C PRO A 107 5.92 -1.06 -7.21
N GLY A 108 7.18 -0.73 -7.52
CA GLY A 108 7.93 0.29 -6.78
C GLY A 108 7.36 1.69 -6.96
N GLN A 109 6.91 2.02 -8.18
CA GLN A 109 6.23 3.29 -8.46
C GLN A 109 4.95 3.45 -7.64
N LEU A 110 4.11 2.42 -7.56
CA LEU A 110 2.85 2.46 -6.81
C LEU A 110 3.09 2.64 -5.31
N VAL A 111 4.07 1.93 -4.75
CA VAL A 111 4.40 2.06 -3.33
C VAL A 111 4.98 3.45 -3.03
N SER A 112 5.89 3.95 -3.88
CA SER A 112 6.49 5.27 -3.71
C SER A 112 5.45 6.39 -3.86
N ALA A 113 4.55 6.28 -4.84
CA ALA A 113 3.44 7.21 -5.00
C ALA A 113 2.47 7.17 -3.83
N HIS A 114 2.18 5.99 -3.28
CA HIS A 114 1.37 5.86 -2.07
C HIS A 114 2.03 6.55 -0.87
N ALA A 115 3.34 6.39 -0.68
CA ALA A 115 4.08 7.09 0.38
C ALA A 115 4.03 8.61 0.18
N LEU A 116 4.30 9.09 -1.03
CA LEU A 116 4.24 10.51 -1.36
C LEU A 116 2.86 11.10 -1.06
N LEU A 117 1.78 10.43 -1.47
CA LEU A 117 0.41 10.91 -1.24
C LEU A 117 -0.01 10.83 0.23
N THR A 118 0.61 9.94 1.02
CA THR A 118 0.40 9.90 2.47
C THR A 118 1.01 11.13 3.15
N ASP A 119 2.22 11.54 2.72
CA ASP A 119 2.93 12.69 3.29
C ASP A 119 2.45 14.04 2.72
N ALA A 120 2.09 14.06 1.43
CA ALA A 120 1.63 15.22 0.69
C ALA A 120 0.39 14.86 -0.14
N PRO A 121 -0.82 14.95 0.43
CA PRO A 121 -2.08 14.54 -0.24
C PRO A 121 -2.37 15.25 -1.55
N HIS A 122 -1.90 16.48 -1.72
CA HIS A 122 -2.00 17.26 -2.97
C HIS A 122 -0.62 17.71 -3.45
N PRO A 123 0.20 16.79 -3.99
CA PRO A 123 1.54 17.12 -4.43
C PRO A 123 1.45 17.95 -5.72
N THR A 124 2.33 18.94 -5.84
CA THR A 124 2.57 19.59 -7.13
C THR A 124 3.30 18.62 -8.06
N ARG A 125 3.23 18.87 -9.38
CA ARG A 125 3.97 18.09 -10.38
C ARG A 125 5.46 17.92 -10.04
N ALA A 126 6.11 19.00 -9.60
CA ALA A 126 7.52 18.98 -9.20
C ALA A 126 7.77 18.09 -7.96
N GLN A 127 6.84 18.06 -7.02
CA GLN A 127 6.93 17.14 -5.86
C GLN A 127 6.71 15.68 -6.28
N VAL A 128 5.87 15.42 -7.28
CA VAL A 128 5.73 14.07 -7.85
C VAL A 128 7.01 13.63 -8.54
N GLU A 129 7.61 14.49 -9.36
CA GLU A 129 8.89 14.21 -10.03
C GLU A 129 10.00 13.90 -9.02
N GLU A 130 10.15 14.73 -7.99
CA GLU A 130 11.16 14.52 -6.94
C GLU A 130 10.85 13.27 -6.10
N GLY A 131 9.60 13.11 -5.66
CA GLY A 131 9.19 11.98 -4.81
C GLY A 131 9.30 10.62 -5.49
N LEU A 132 9.23 10.57 -6.83
CA LEU A 132 9.39 9.36 -7.62
C LEU A 132 10.77 9.25 -8.29
N ALA A 133 11.69 10.19 -8.08
CA ALA A 133 12.99 10.22 -8.76
C ALA A 133 13.84 8.95 -8.53
N GLY A 134 13.65 8.27 -7.39
CA GLY A 134 14.29 6.98 -7.09
C GLY A 134 13.72 5.77 -7.85
N ASN A 135 12.68 5.93 -8.66
CA ASN A 135 12.01 4.84 -9.38
C ASN A 135 12.21 4.95 -10.89
N LEU A 136 13.09 4.12 -11.44
CA LEU A 136 13.44 4.17 -12.85
C LEU A 136 12.47 3.37 -13.72
N CYS A 137 12.05 3.96 -14.83
CA CYS A 137 11.20 3.35 -15.85
C CYS A 137 11.89 3.37 -17.23
N ARG A 138 12.17 2.18 -17.77
CA ARG A 138 12.84 2.05 -19.08
C ARG A 138 11.88 2.17 -20.27
N CYS A 139 10.59 1.90 -20.07
CA CYS A 139 9.56 2.04 -21.10
C CYS A 139 9.17 3.51 -21.39
N ALA A 140 9.81 4.47 -20.70
CA ALA A 140 9.58 5.91 -20.85
C ALA A 140 8.14 6.36 -20.58
N GLY A 141 7.50 5.79 -19.55
CA GLY A 141 6.11 6.13 -19.15
C GLY A 141 5.99 7.22 -18.08
N TYR A 142 7.01 8.06 -17.87
CA TYR A 142 7.03 9.00 -16.74
C TYR A 142 5.89 10.02 -16.77
N GLU A 143 5.49 10.52 -17.94
CA GLU A 143 4.38 11.47 -18.04
C GLU A 143 3.08 10.85 -17.51
N GLN A 144 2.74 9.64 -17.98
CA GLN A 144 1.54 8.92 -17.53
C GLN A 144 1.61 8.54 -16.05
N ILE A 145 2.80 8.24 -15.53
CA ILE A 145 3.03 7.98 -14.10
C ILE A 145 2.74 9.24 -13.29
N ILE A 146 3.29 10.39 -13.71
CA ILE A 146 3.06 11.68 -13.03
C ILE A 146 1.58 12.05 -13.06
N GLU A 147 0.94 11.94 -14.23
CA GLU A 147 -0.50 12.15 -14.39
C GLU A 147 -1.32 11.21 -13.48
N ALA A 148 -0.93 9.95 -13.36
CA ALA A 148 -1.61 8.99 -12.48
C ALA A 148 -1.55 9.39 -11.00
N VAL A 149 -0.39 9.88 -10.54
CA VAL A 149 -0.24 10.30 -9.14
C VAL A 149 -1.09 11.55 -8.85
N LEU A 150 -1.09 12.52 -9.76
CA LEU A 150 -1.92 13.72 -9.63
C LEU A 150 -3.42 13.37 -9.66
N MET A 151 -3.82 12.47 -10.55
CA MET A 151 -5.20 11.96 -10.60
C MET A 151 -5.59 11.21 -9.32
N ALA A 152 -4.67 10.44 -8.74
CA ALA A 152 -4.90 9.71 -7.51
C ALA A 152 -5.11 10.63 -6.29
N ALA A 153 -4.42 11.77 -6.26
CA ALA A 153 -4.63 12.82 -5.25
C ALA A 153 -6.07 13.33 -5.26
N ASP A 154 -6.60 13.64 -6.45
CA ASP A 154 -7.98 14.11 -6.60
C ASP A 154 -9.03 13.02 -6.28
N ALA A 155 -8.73 11.76 -6.63
CA ALA A 155 -9.62 10.63 -6.38
C ALA A 155 -9.71 10.25 -4.89
N ALA A 156 -8.62 10.42 -4.13
CA ALA A 156 -8.60 10.14 -2.70
C ALA A 156 -9.59 11.03 -1.92
N ASP A 157 -9.73 12.30 -2.30
CA ASP A 157 -10.73 13.20 -1.74
C ASP A 157 -12.15 12.71 -2.01
N ALA A 158 -12.42 12.27 -3.24
CA ALA A 158 -13.74 11.79 -3.63
C ALA A 158 -14.14 10.52 -2.86
N ASP A 159 -13.20 9.56 -2.71
CA ASP A 159 -13.42 8.34 -1.94
C ASP A 159 -13.62 8.66 -0.44
N ALA A 160 -12.84 9.60 0.14
CA ALA A 160 -13.01 10.03 1.53
C ALA A 160 -14.37 10.72 1.78
N ILE A 161 -14.82 11.58 0.86
CA ILE A 161 -16.14 12.23 0.94
C ILE A 161 -17.26 11.18 0.85
N ALA A 162 -17.11 10.19 -0.04
CA ALA A 162 -18.11 9.13 -0.20
C ALA A 162 -18.20 8.22 1.03
N ASP A 163 -17.07 7.87 1.64
CA ASP A 163 -17.01 7.07 2.86
C ASP A 163 -17.61 7.83 4.06
N ASP A 164 -17.38 9.14 4.18
CA ASP A 164 -17.99 9.98 5.22
C ASP A 164 -19.52 10.10 5.06
N ASP A 165 -20.03 10.30 3.84
CA ASP A 165 -21.48 10.27 3.58
C ASP A 165 -22.10 8.91 3.94
N LEU A 166 -21.43 7.80 3.58
CA LEU A 166 -21.89 6.46 3.92
C LEU A 166 -21.92 6.23 5.43
N ALA A 167 -20.88 6.68 6.15
CA ALA A 167 -20.81 6.60 7.61
C ALA A 167 -21.93 7.43 8.26
N ALA A 168 -22.14 8.67 7.81
CA ALA A 168 -23.19 9.57 8.29
C ALA A 168 -24.60 9.00 8.05
N ARG A 169 -24.84 8.43 6.86
CA ARG A 169 -26.12 7.77 6.53
C ARG A 169 -26.35 6.52 7.37
N SER A 170 -25.31 5.71 7.58
CA SER A 170 -25.38 4.52 8.44
C SER A 170 -25.69 4.88 9.90
N ALA A 171 -25.06 5.94 10.43
CA ALA A 171 -25.35 6.46 11.77
C ALA A 171 -26.79 6.99 11.90
N ARG A 172 -27.28 7.72 10.90
CA ARG A 172 -28.67 8.22 10.86
C ARG A 172 -29.69 7.09 10.82
N LEU A 173 -29.42 6.02 10.06
CA LEU A 173 -30.28 4.85 10.00
C LEU A 173 -30.36 4.13 11.36
N ARG A 174 -29.23 3.98 12.06
CA ARG A 174 -29.18 3.42 13.42
C ARG A 174 -29.98 4.26 14.42
N ALA A 175 -29.79 5.58 14.41
CA ALA A 175 -30.52 6.50 15.28
C ALA A 175 -32.05 6.52 15.04
N LEU A 176 -32.49 6.25 13.81
CA LEU A 176 -33.91 6.05 13.49
C LEU A 176 -34.44 4.71 14.02
N GLY A 177 -33.62 3.64 13.95
CA GLY A 177 -33.94 2.33 14.53
C GLY A 177 -34.09 2.36 16.05
N ASP A 178 -33.20 3.08 16.75
CA ASP A 178 -33.23 3.20 18.21
C ASP A 178 -34.44 4.00 18.71
N ARG A 179 -35.01 4.89 17.88
CA ARG A 179 -36.25 5.63 18.18
C ARG A 179 -37.53 4.83 17.90
N ALA A 180 -37.45 3.72 17.17
CA ALA A 180 -38.58 2.87 16.85
C ALA A 180 -38.84 1.79 17.93
N ALA A 181 -37.98 1.68 18.95
CA ALA A 181 -38.26 0.90 20.16
C ALA A 181 -39.28 1.66 21.03
N THR A 182 -40.56 1.47 20.75
CA THR A 182 -41.64 1.89 21.66
C THR A 182 -41.53 1.13 22.99
N PRO A 183 -41.77 1.76 24.16
CA PRO A 183 -41.89 1.02 25.40
C PRO A 183 -43.08 0.07 25.27
N ASP A 184 -42.87 -1.21 25.60
CA ASP A 184 -43.93 -2.22 25.64
C ASP A 184 -45.13 -1.70 26.42
N ALA A 185 -46.26 -1.52 25.73
CA ALA A 185 -47.53 -1.22 26.36
C ALA A 185 -47.97 -2.48 27.13
N GLU A 186 -47.84 -2.45 28.45
CA GLU A 186 -48.38 -3.44 29.38
C GLU A 186 -49.88 -3.66 29.08
N LEU A 187 -50.23 -4.81 28.49
CA LEU A 187 -51.60 -5.31 28.51
C LEU A 187 -51.90 -5.83 29.92
N ALA A 188 -52.70 -5.07 30.67
CA ALA A 188 -53.27 -5.52 31.94
C ALA A 188 -54.23 -6.71 31.73
N PRO A 189 -54.16 -7.76 32.57
CA PRO A 189 -55.04 -8.92 32.46
C PRO A 189 -56.44 -8.63 33.03
N GLN A 190 -57.48 -9.07 32.31
CA GLN A 190 -58.83 -9.29 32.85
C GLN A 190 -59.01 -10.77 33.16
#